data_AF-A0A967K8J1-F1
#
_entry.id   AF-A0A967K8J1-F1
#
_cell.length_a   1.000
_cell.length_b   1.000
_cell.length_c   1.000
_cell.angle_alpha   90.00
_cell.angle_beta   90.00
_cell.angle_gamma   90.00
#
_symmetry.space_group_name_H-M   'P 1'
#
loop_
_entity.id
_entity.type
_entity.pdbx_description
1 polymer ?
#
loop_
_entity_poly.entity_id
_entity_poly.type
_entity_poly.pdbx_seq_one_letter_code
_entity_poly.pdbx_strand_id
1 'polypeptide(L)'
;MGREARQGMMNEHIRIGKQYSEIKQLLLYSFGVQDQEFVVVYEMDDLQQFSDLVQELRSSEARRFTLRDTPLYTAIYHPAEETLSIWI
;
A
#
# COMPACT_ATOMS: atom_id res chain seq x y z
N MET A 1 -23.72 -0.37 1.34
CA MET A 1 -23.02 0.32 2.44
C MET A 1 -23.16 1.83 2.28
N GLY A 2 -23.64 2.55 3.30
CA GLY A 2 -23.84 4.01 3.26
C GLY A 2 -22.53 4.80 3.28
N ARG A 3 -22.56 6.08 2.85
CA ARG A 3 -21.36 6.94 2.77
C ARG A 3 -20.67 7.10 4.13
N GLU A 4 -21.42 7.35 5.19
CA GLU A 4 -20.86 7.54 6.54
C GLU A 4 -20.14 6.28 7.04
N ALA A 5 -20.74 5.10 6.84
CA ALA A 5 -20.10 3.84 7.19
C ALA A 5 -18.77 3.64 6.45
N ARG A 6 -18.71 3.98 5.15
CA ARG A 6 -17.45 3.94 4.38
C ARG A 6 -16.41 4.90 4.93
N GLN A 7 -16.82 6.12 5.26
CA GLN A 7 -15.92 7.12 5.83
C GLN A 7 -15.39 6.68 7.21
N GLY A 8 -16.24 6.09 8.05
CA GLY A 8 -15.84 5.55 9.36
C GLY A 8 -14.74 4.51 9.25
N MET A 9 -14.91 3.52 8.36
CA MET A 9 -13.89 2.50 8.11
C MET A 9 -12.59 3.11 7.56
N MET A 10 -12.69 4.11 6.67
CA MET A 10 -11.50 4.78 6.14
C MET A 10 -10.79 5.62 7.21
N ASN A 11 -11.52 6.24 8.13
CA ASN A 11 -10.92 6.97 9.24
C ASN A 11 -10.13 6.05 10.17
N GLU A 12 -10.66 4.85 10.45
CA GLU A 12 -9.93 3.81 11.19
C GLU A 12 -8.66 3.38 10.45
N HIS A 13 -8.77 3.08 9.16
CA HIS A 13 -7.64 2.72 8.30
C HIS A 13 -6.55 3.81 8.30
N ILE A 14 -6.94 5.07 8.13
CA ILE A 14 -6.03 6.23 8.17
C ILE A 14 -5.38 6.38 9.55
N ARG A 15 -6.13 6.13 10.64
CA ARG A 15 -5.59 6.21 12.00
C ARG A 15 -4.46 5.22 12.20
N ILE A 16 -4.62 3.98 11.74
CA ILE A 16 -3.57 2.94 11.77
C ILE A 16 -2.38 3.40 10.93
N GLY A 17 -2.60 3.78 9.66
CA GLY A 17 -1.52 4.22 8.77
C GLY A 17 -0.70 5.39 9.32
N LYS A 18 -1.35 6.35 10.01
CA LYS A 18 -0.66 7.50 10.64
C LYS A 18 0.30 7.13 11.78
N GLN A 19 0.23 5.91 12.31
CA GLN A 19 1.18 5.42 13.31
C GLN A 19 2.55 5.07 12.69
N TYR A 20 2.61 4.92 11.36
CA TYR A 20 3.82 4.55 10.61
C TYR A 20 4.28 5.72 9.73
N SER A 21 4.69 6.83 10.35
CA SER A 21 5.05 8.08 9.64
C SER A 21 6.22 7.97 8.67
N GLU A 22 7.10 6.99 8.88
CA GLU A 22 8.28 6.77 8.04
C GLU A 22 7.92 6.11 6.69
N ILE A 23 6.74 5.50 6.59
CA ILE A 23 6.27 4.86 5.37
C ILE A 23 5.50 5.88 4.53
N LYS A 24 6.03 6.19 3.34
CA LYS A 24 5.32 7.01 2.36
C LYS A 24 4.42 6.11 1.53
N GLN A 25 3.15 6.49 1.38
CA GLN A 25 2.19 5.77 0.58
C GLN A 25 1.73 6.63 -0.60
N LEU A 26 1.69 6.03 -1.78
CA LEU A 26 0.99 6.56 -2.95
C LEU A 26 -0.17 5.64 -3.30
N LEU A 27 -1.36 6.21 -3.41
CA LEU A 27 -2.58 5.52 -3.84
C LEU A 27 -3.05 6.12 -5.16
N LEU A 28 -3.08 5.30 -6.20
CA LEU A 28 -3.53 5.70 -7.54
C LEU A 28 -4.79 4.94 -7.92
N TYR A 29 -5.73 5.65 -8.52
CA TYR A 29 -6.92 5.05 -9.13
C TYR A 29 -6.59 4.63 -10.56
N SER A 30 -6.85 3.37 -10.91
CA SER A 30 -6.51 2.80 -12.23
C SER A 30 -7.72 2.31 -13.03
N PHE A 31 -8.93 2.72 -12.64
CA PHE A 31 -10.17 2.40 -13.36
C PHE A 31 -10.10 2.79 -14.84
N GLY A 32 -10.37 1.82 -15.72
CA GLY A 32 -10.33 2.03 -17.18
C GLY A 32 -8.92 2.05 -17.79
N VAL A 33 -7.87 1.88 -16.97
CA VAL A 33 -6.47 1.83 -17.40
C VAL A 33 -5.86 0.45 -17.16
N GLN A 34 -6.17 -0.18 -16.02
CA GLN A 34 -5.66 -1.51 -15.65
C GLN A 34 -6.77 -2.40 -15.06
N ASP A 35 -6.47 -3.68 -14.90
CA ASP A 35 -7.42 -4.68 -14.39
C ASP A 35 -7.76 -4.49 -12.90
N GLN A 36 -6.86 -3.87 -12.14
CA GLN A 36 -7.09 -3.50 -10.74
C GLN A 36 -7.70 -2.11 -10.60
N GLU A 37 -8.45 -1.92 -9.52
CA GLU A 37 -9.07 -0.63 -9.15
C GLU A 37 -8.04 0.40 -8.65
N PHE A 38 -7.01 -0.09 -7.96
CA PHE A 38 -5.97 0.71 -7.34
C PHE A 38 -4.58 0.17 -7.62
N VAL A 39 -3.62 1.08 -7.76
CA VAL A 39 -2.19 0.79 -7.56
C VAL A 39 -1.78 1.42 -6.25
N VAL A 40 -1.21 0.61 -5.36
CA VAL A 40 -0.75 1.05 -4.04
C VAL A 40 0.76 0.86 -3.97
N VAL A 41 1.49 1.93 -3.69
CA VAL A 41 2.95 1.94 -3.57
C VAL A 41 3.31 2.38 -2.17
N TYR A 42 4.29 1.71 -1.58
CA TYR A 42 4.88 2.07 -0.30
C TYR A 42 6.39 2.25 -0.47
N GLU A 43 6.92 3.34 0.06
CA GLU A 43 8.34 3.64 0.09
C GLU A 43 8.77 3.80 1.55
N MET A 44 9.85 3.11 1.94
CA MET A 44 10.40 3.13 3.29
C MET A 44 11.82 2.57 3.30
N ASP A 45 12.57 2.88 4.35
CA ASP A 45 13.92 2.34 4.57
C ASP A 45 13.91 1.00 5.33
N ASP A 46 12.85 0.71 6.09
CA ASP A 46 12.72 -0.49 6.92
C ASP A 46 11.51 -1.34 6.51
N LEU A 47 11.76 -2.48 5.86
CA LEU A 47 10.73 -3.40 5.40
C LEU A 47 9.96 -4.09 6.55
N GLN A 48 10.53 -4.19 7.75
CA GLN A 48 9.82 -4.79 8.87
C GLN A 48 8.61 -3.93 9.27
N GLN A 49 8.75 -2.61 9.24
CA GLN A 49 7.64 -1.68 9.52
C GLN A 49 6.50 -1.83 8.52
N PHE A 50 6.79 -2.17 7.25
CA PHE A 50 5.74 -2.52 6.29
C PHE A 50 4.91 -3.72 6.74
N SER A 51 5.60 -4.79 7.17
CA SER A 51 4.95 -6.02 7.59
C SER A 51 4.05 -5.77 8.80
N ASP A 52 4.53 -4.96 9.75
CA ASP A 52 3.79 -4.61 10.96
C ASP A 52 2.55 -3.77 10.61
N LEU A 53 2.71 -2.74 9.77
CA LEU A 53 1.60 -1.93 9.24
C LEU A 53 0.54 -2.80 8.57
N VAL A 54 0.95 -3.66 7.63
CA VAL A 54 0.01 -4.51 6.88
C VAL A 54 -0.69 -5.49 7.83
N GLN A 55 0.03 -6.04 8.81
CA GLN A 55 -0.55 -6.93 9.82
C GLN A 55 -1.65 -6.23 10.63
N GLU A 56 -1.41 -5.02 11.13
CA GLU A 56 -2.45 -4.24 11.82
C GLU A 56 -3.62 -3.90 10.91
N LEU A 57 -3.36 -3.51 9.65
CA LEU A 57 -4.40 -3.21 8.68
C LEU A 57 -5.29 -4.43 8.36
N ARG A 58 -4.79 -5.66 8.51
CA ARG A 58 -5.61 -6.88 8.35
C ARG A 58 -6.75 -6.96 9.38
N SER A 59 -6.60 -6.34 10.54
CA SER A 59 -7.62 -6.32 11.60
C SER A 59 -8.70 -5.26 11.39
N SER A 60 -8.55 -4.35 10.42
CA SER A 60 -9.54 -3.29 10.15
C SER A 60 -10.80 -3.81 9.47
N GLU A 61 -11.96 -3.18 9.72
CA GLU A 61 -13.23 -3.53 9.05
C GLU A 61 -13.14 -3.37 7.52
N ALA A 62 -12.31 -2.43 7.05
CA ALA A 62 -12.06 -2.20 5.64
C ALA A 62 -11.55 -3.47 4.92
N ARG A 63 -10.82 -4.37 5.62
CA ARG A 63 -10.25 -5.59 5.03
C ARG A 63 -11.31 -6.51 4.44
N ARG A 64 -12.53 -6.50 4.98
CA ARG A 64 -13.67 -7.31 4.50
C ARG A 64 -14.11 -6.91 3.09
N PHE A 65 -13.69 -5.75 2.62
CA PHE A 65 -14.03 -5.18 1.31
C PHE A 65 -12.88 -5.25 0.31
N THR A 66 -11.78 -5.94 0.63
CA THR A 66 -10.68 -6.18 -0.31
C THR A 66 -10.87 -7.53 -1.01
N LEU A 67 -11.20 -7.49 -2.31
CA LEU A 67 -11.37 -8.68 -3.14
C LEU A 67 -10.02 -9.33 -3.51
N ARG A 68 -9.03 -8.51 -3.93
CA ARG A 68 -7.70 -8.97 -4.35
C ARG A 68 -6.65 -7.90 -4.05
N ASP A 69 -5.52 -8.31 -3.47
CA ASP A 69 -4.36 -7.48 -3.14
C ASP A 69 -3.03 -8.07 -3.65
N THR A 70 -3.12 -8.94 -4.66
CA THR A 70 -1.99 -9.63 -5.30
C THR A 70 -1.93 -9.31 -6.80
N PRO A 71 -0.75 -9.39 -7.43
CA PRO A 71 0.56 -9.73 -6.85
C PRO A 71 1.16 -8.59 -6.01
N LEU A 72 2.05 -8.97 -5.09
CA LEU A 72 2.86 -8.02 -4.33
C LEU A 72 4.30 -8.09 -4.86
N TYR A 73 4.84 -6.94 -5.24
CA TYR A 73 6.22 -6.80 -5.67
C TYR A 73 7.00 -6.04 -4.60
N THR A 74 8.16 -6.56 -4.23
CA THR A 74 9.12 -5.87 -3.37
C THR A 74 10.43 -5.71 -4.12
N ALA A 75 11.11 -4.60 -3.87
CA ALA A 75 12.40 -4.30 -4.45
C ALA A 75 13.18 -3.36 -3.54
N ILE A 76 14.50 -3.34 -3.70
CA ILE A 76 15.36 -2.32 -3.12
C ILE A 76 15.57 -1.26 -4.20
N TYR A 77 15.46 0.01 -3.83
CA TYR A 77 15.80 1.09 -4.75
C TYR A 77 17.27 0.96 -5.16
N HIS A 78 17.51 0.97 -6.47
CA HIS A 78 18.84 0.88 -7.04
C HIS A 78 18.95 1.98 -8.10
N PRO A 79 19.94 2.89 -8.00
CA PRO A 79 20.13 3.95 -8.99
C PRO A 79 20.21 3.38 -10.41
N ALA A 80 19.73 4.16 -11.40
CA ALA A 80 19.70 3.70 -12.78
C ALA A 80 21.10 3.37 -13.32
N GLU A 81 22.10 4.18 -13.00
CA GLU A 81 23.50 3.97 -13.41
C GLU A 81 24.08 2.67 -12.84
N GLU A 82 23.91 2.44 -11.54
CA GLU A 82 24.33 1.19 -10.90
C GLU A 82 23.58 0.00 -11.49
N THR A 83 22.28 0.15 -11.75
CA THR A 83 21.46 -0.90 -12.39
C THR A 83 22.04 -1.23 -13.75
N LEU A 84 22.24 -0.26 -14.64
CA LEU A 84 22.78 -0.53 -15.98
C LEU A 84 24.13 -1.27 -15.95
N SER A 85 24.97 -1.02 -14.94
CA SER A 85 26.26 -1.69 -14.79
C SER A 85 26.17 -3.19 -14.46
N ILE A 86 25.05 -3.68 -13.91
CA ILE A 86 24.84 -5.11 -13.66
C ILE A 86 24.21 -5.84 -14.86
N TRP A 87 23.71 -5.12 -15.87
CA TRP A 87 23.05 -5.69 -17.04
C TRP A 87 23.95 -5.85 -18.28
N ILE A 88 25.07 -5.11 -18.35
CA ILE A 88 26.03 -5.11 -19.46
C ILE A 88 27.30 -5.81 -19.02
#